data_AF-A0A2V7NEC5-F1
#
_entry.id   AF-A0A2V7NEC5-F1
#
_cell.length_a   1.000
_cell.length_b   1.000
_cell.length_c   1.000
_cell.angle_alpha   90.00
_cell.angle_beta   90.00
_cell.angle_gamma   90.00
#
_symmetry.space_group_name_H-M   'P 1'
#
loop_
_entity.id
_entity.type
_entity.pdbx_description
1 polymer ?
#
loop_
_entity_poly.entity_id
_entity_poly.type
_entity_poly.pdbx_seq_one_letter_code
_entity_poly.pdbx_strand_id
1 'polypeptide(L)'
;ELESVLFLAEVSSKQLFGKDRDDAGRMAGDYMRGGGTYDPSLNPNAYPMTDGRLFPSAVTVRINDVVAGRAMLQDDPADHRGILSWHFQKRDRRLREAGSYGTLLRVPVPRAALERAAALGQLVIRLEVDSALPGGLAIYGRRFGRYPLDPTVVFVEKP
;
A
#
# COMPACT_ATOMS: atom_id res chain seq x y z
N GLU A 1 -6.68 3.67 -32.98
CA GLU A 1 -5.45 4.21 -32.36
C GLU A 1 -5.66 4.38 -30.86
N LEU A 2 -4.62 4.25 -30.04
CA LEU A 2 -4.74 4.51 -28.60
C LEU A 2 -4.83 6.03 -28.32
N GLU A 3 -5.81 6.42 -27.52
CA GLU A 3 -5.96 7.78 -26.98
C GLU A 3 -5.08 7.96 -25.74
N SER A 4 -5.20 7.06 -24.76
CA SER A 4 -4.42 7.11 -23.52
C SER A 4 -4.24 5.74 -22.89
N VAL A 5 -3.22 5.60 -22.05
CA VAL A 5 -3.00 4.41 -21.22
C VAL A 5 -2.71 4.87 -19.79
N LEU A 6 -3.42 4.28 -18.82
CA LEU A 6 -3.31 4.62 -17.40
C LEU A 6 -2.96 3.39 -16.58
N PHE A 7 -2.01 3.51 -15.67
CA PHE A 7 -1.81 2.56 -14.58
C PHE A 7 -2.57 3.02 -13.33
N LEU A 8 -3.39 2.13 -12.78
CA LEU A 8 -4.20 2.33 -11.59
C LEU A 8 -3.78 1.34 -10.52
N ALA A 9 -3.52 1.80 -9.30
CA ALA A 9 -3.30 0.94 -8.15
C ALA A 9 -3.66 1.66 -6.86
N GLU A 10 -4.30 0.96 -5.93
CA GLU A 10 -4.40 1.44 -4.56
C GLU A 10 -3.10 1.11 -3.82
N VAL A 11 -2.48 2.14 -3.23
CA VAL A 11 -1.24 2.01 -2.47
C VAL A 11 -1.24 2.92 -1.24
N SER A 12 -0.52 2.52 -0.20
CA SER A 12 -0.26 3.33 0.99
C SER A 12 1.20 3.21 1.39
N SER A 13 1.67 4.05 2.31
CA SER A 13 2.89 3.71 3.03
C SER A 13 2.61 2.49 3.92
N LYS A 14 3.66 1.89 4.47
CA LYS A 14 3.51 0.73 5.35
C LYS A 14 4.54 0.76 6.44
N GLN A 15 4.08 0.94 7.67
CA GLN A 15 4.92 0.80 8.83
C GLN A 15 5.20 -0.69 9.10
N LEU A 16 6.45 -1.01 9.46
CA LEU A 16 6.77 -2.31 10.05
C LEU A 16 6.30 -2.34 11.50
N PHE A 17 5.25 -3.13 11.77
CA PHE A 17 4.68 -3.26 13.10
C PHE A 17 5.47 -4.20 13.99
N GLY A 18 5.41 -3.96 15.31
CA GLY A 18 6.06 -4.78 16.32
C GLY A 18 5.70 -6.25 16.20
N LYS A 19 4.42 -6.60 16.02
CA LYS A 19 3.99 -8.00 15.84
C LYS A 19 4.59 -8.71 14.62
N ASP A 20 5.09 -7.94 13.63
CA ASP A 20 5.62 -8.45 12.37
C ASP A 20 7.17 -8.46 12.37
N ARG A 21 7.81 -8.07 13.48
CA ARG A 21 9.26 -8.09 13.66
C ARG A 21 9.71 -9.37 14.35
N ASP A 22 10.81 -9.95 13.87
CA ASP A 22 11.40 -11.15 14.48
C ASP A 22 12.03 -10.87 15.85
N ASP A 23 12.49 -9.63 16.07
CA ASP A 23 13.11 -9.16 17.32
C ASP A 23 12.09 -8.56 18.31
N ALA A 24 10.80 -8.74 18.04
CA ALA A 24 9.73 -8.24 18.88
C ALA A 24 9.77 -8.89 20.27
N GLY A 25 9.98 -8.07 21.30
CA GLY A 25 9.90 -8.51 22.69
C GLY A 25 8.54 -9.12 23.02
N ARG A 26 8.47 -9.92 24.09
CA ARG A 26 7.19 -10.49 24.54
C ARG A 26 6.35 -9.40 25.19
N MET A 27 5.04 -9.42 24.94
CA MET A 27 4.09 -8.74 25.80
C MET A 27 4.19 -9.32 27.21
N ALA A 28 4.47 -8.49 28.20
CA ALA A 28 4.64 -8.92 29.59
C ALA A 28 4.23 -7.81 30.56
N GLY A 29 3.93 -8.20 31.81
CA GLY A 29 3.58 -7.27 32.88
C GLY A 29 2.08 -7.03 33.01
N ASP A 30 1.72 -6.37 34.11
CA ASP A 30 0.35 -5.99 34.46
C ASP A 30 0.05 -4.60 33.90
N TYR A 31 -0.82 -4.53 32.90
CA TYR A 31 -1.23 -3.29 32.25
C TYR A 31 -1.88 -2.29 33.23
N MET A 32 -2.55 -2.78 34.28
CA MET A 32 -3.18 -1.93 35.29
C MET A 32 -2.16 -1.29 36.24
N ARG A 33 -0.93 -1.81 36.26
CA ARG A 33 0.20 -1.27 37.04
C ARG A 33 1.25 -0.58 36.16
N GLY A 34 0.91 -0.25 34.92
CA GLY A 34 1.82 0.38 33.97
C GLY A 34 2.85 -0.58 33.33
N GLY A 35 2.66 -1.89 33.48
CA GLY A 35 3.32 -2.90 32.65
C GLY A 35 2.69 -2.98 31.25
N GLY A 36 3.09 -3.96 30.45
CA GLY A 36 2.62 -4.14 29.08
C GLY A 36 3.62 -3.67 28.02
N THR A 37 3.12 -3.08 26.94
CA THR A 37 3.91 -2.61 25.80
C THR A 37 3.53 -1.18 25.43
N TYR A 38 4.53 -0.34 25.15
CA TYR A 38 4.34 0.99 24.57
C TYR A 38 4.13 0.95 23.06
N ASP A 39 4.40 -0.19 22.42
CA ASP A 39 4.09 -0.42 21.02
C ASP A 39 2.66 -0.99 20.90
N PRO A 40 1.67 -0.20 20.43
CA PRO A 40 0.29 -0.65 20.29
C PRO A 40 0.12 -1.73 19.22
N SER A 41 1.10 -1.86 18.31
CA SER A 41 1.11 -2.85 17.23
C SER A 41 1.72 -4.20 17.64
N LEU A 42 2.29 -4.31 18.85
CA LEU A 42 2.94 -5.54 19.32
C LEU A 42 1.96 -6.68 19.57
N ASN A 43 0.71 -6.37 19.90
CA ASN A 43 -0.32 -7.41 20.08
C ASN A 43 -0.61 -8.07 18.71
N PRO A 44 -0.47 -9.41 18.59
CA PRO A 44 -0.74 -10.11 17.33
C PRO A 44 -2.16 -9.92 16.79
N ASN A 45 -3.11 -9.59 17.67
CA ASN A 45 -4.49 -9.30 17.34
C ASN A 45 -4.84 -7.80 17.42
N ALA A 46 -3.86 -6.91 17.31
CA ALA A 46 -4.07 -5.47 17.17
C ALA A 46 -3.68 -4.99 15.78
N TYR A 47 -4.37 -3.96 15.32
CA TYR A 47 -3.96 -3.13 14.19
C TYR A 47 -4.23 -1.68 14.61
N PRO A 48 -3.19 -0.83 14.79
CA PRO A 48 -3.38 0.57 15.13
C PRO A 48 -4.30 1.26 14.12
N MET A 49 -5.27 2.03 14.62
CA MET A 49 -6.19 2.78 13.77
C MET A 49 -5.59 4.15 13.43
N THR A 50 -6.05 4.73 12.34
CA THR A 50 -5.68 6.10 11.90
C THR A 50 -5.82 7.08 13.07
N ASP A 51 -4.72 7.78 13.39
CA ASP A 51 -4.68 8.80 14.45
C ASP A 51 -3.85 10.03 13.99
N GLY A 52 -3.38 10.85 14.94
CA GLY A 52 -2.60 12.05 14.63
C GLY A 52 -1.14 11.77 14.22
N ARG A 53 -0.63 10.55 14.42
CA ARG A 53 0.73 10.16 14.08
C ARG A 53 0.75 9.54 12.68
N LEU A 54 1.33 10.27 11.75
CA LEU A 54 1.43 9.85 10.36
C LEU A 54 2.73 9.08 10.10
N PHE A 55 2.69 8.14 9.16
CA PHE A 55 3.82 7.37 8.66
C PHE A 55 4.00 7.60 7.16
N PRO A 56 4.54 8.76 6.73
CA PRO A 56 4.60 9.10 5.32
C PRO A 56 5.68 8.29 4.56
N SER A 57 5.46 8.10 3.26
CA SER A 57 6.38 7.48 2.32
C SER A 57 6.36 8.25 0.98
N ALA A 58 7.33 8.01 0.11
CA ALA A 58 7.30 8.50 -1.26
C ALA A 58 7.56 7.34 -2.22
N VAL A 59 6.79 7.29 -3.31
CA VAL A 59 6.88 6.23 -4.31
C VAL A 59 7.16 6.82 -5.69
N THR A 60 8.12 6.23 -6.40
CA THR A 60 8.38 6.46 -7.82
C THR A 60 7.78 5.31 -8.62
N VAL A 61 6.97 5.64 -9.63
CA VAL A 61 6.42 4.66 -10.57
C VAL A 61 7.27 4.69 -11.83
N ARG A 62 7.87 3.55 -12.16
CA ARG A 62 8.67 3.35 -13.37
C ARG A 62 7.97 2.32 -14.26
N ILE A 63 7.82 2.63 -15.54
CA ILE A 63 7.25 1.71 -16.52
C ILE A 63 8.27 1.52 -17.63
N ASN A 64 8.73 0.28 -17.82
CA ASN A 64 9.79 -0.09 -18.77
C ASN A 64 11.01 0.86 -18.68
N ASP A 65 11.48 1.08 -17.44
CA ASP A 65 12.59 1.97 -17.08
C ASP A 65 12.40 3.47 -17.39
N VAL A 66 11.20 3.91 -17.76
CA VAL A 66 10.82 5.33 -17.88
C VAL A 66 10.09 5.79 -16.63
N VAL A 67 10.48 6.95 -16.06
CA VAL A 67 9.81 7.49 -14.87
C VAL A 67 8.44 7.99 -15.31
N ALA A 68 7.38 7.34 -14.84
CA ALA A 68 6.00 7.65 -15.21
C ALA A 68 5.35 8.63 -14.22
N GLY A 69 5.74 8.57 -12.94
CA GLY A 69 5.24 9.48 -11.93
C GLY A 69 5.96 9.34 -10.59
N ARG A 70 5.73 10.32 -9.72
CA ARG A 70 6.13 10.29 -8.31
C ARG A 70 4.93 10.70 -7.46
N ALA A 71 4.74 10.06 -6.33
CA ALA A 71 3.65 10.37 -5.42
C ALA A 71 4.12 10.28 -3.97
N MET A 72 3.67 11.24 -3.17
CA MET A 72 3.80 11.16 -1.71
C MET A 72 2.61 10.37 -1.16
N LEU A 73 2.90 9.42 -0.29
CA LEU A 73 1.94 8.63 0.47
C LEU A 73 1.90 9.24 1.87
N GLN A 74 0.76 9.83 2.24
CA GLN A 74 0.68 10.62 3.46
C GLN A 74 0.80 9.76 4.73
N ASP A 75 0.29 8.54 4.69
CA ASP A 75 0.14 7.70 5.88
C ASP A 75 -0.11 6.21 5.53
N ASP A 76 -0.07 5.36 6.56
CA ASP A 76 -0.46 3.94 6.60
C ASP A 76 -1.79 3.80 7.38
N PRO A 77 -2.91 4.29 6.82
CA PRO A 77 -4.12 4.46 7.58
C PRO A 77 -4.89 3.15 7.73
N ALA A 78 -5.58 2.99 8.85
CA ALA A 78 -6.59 1.97 9.04
C ALA A 78 -7.81 2.48 9.81
N ASP A 79 -8.97 2.41 9.17
CA ASP A 79 -10.24 2.80 9.77
C ASP A 79 -11.41 2.19 8.97
N HIS A 80 -12.63 2.65 9.20
CA HIS A 80 -13.83 2.16 8.51
C HIS A 80 -13.78 2.32 6.97
N ARG A 81 -12.95 3.22 6.45
CA ARG A 81 -12.81 3.44 5.00
C ARG A 81 -12.13 2.26 4.30
N GLY A 82 -11.33 1.46 5.01
CA GLY A 82 -10.76 0.20 4.50
C GLY A 82 -11.76 -0.95 4.55
N ILE A 83 -12.96 -0.74 4.01
CA ILE A 83 -14.09 -1.67 4.15
C ILE A 83 -13.80 -3.04 3.54
N LEU A 84 -13.00 -3.13 2.48
CA LEU A 84 -12.65 -4.42 1.87
C LEU A 84 -11.67 -5.17 2.76
N SER A 85 -10.69 -4.46 3.35
CA SER A 85 -9.79 -5.03 4.36
C SER A 85 -10.56 -5.59 5.55
N TRP A 86 -11.64 -4.94 5.99
CA TRP A 86 -12.53 -5.50 7.02
C TRP A 86 -13.31 -6.72 6.52
N HIS A 87 -13.92 -6.62 5.35
CA HIS A 87 -14.84 -7.63 4.83
C HIS A 87 -14.15 -8.96 4.50
N PHE A 88 -12.93 -8.91 3.95
CA PHE A 88 -12.19 -10.08 3.48
C PHE A 88 -11.17 -10.62 4.50
N GLN A 89 -11.32 -10.28 5.79
CA GLN A 89 -10.50 -10.87 6.85
C GLN A 89 -10.55 -12.40 6.85
N LYS A 90 -9.41 -13.02 7.12
CA LYS A 90 -9.37 -14.47 7.40
C LYS A 90 -10.12 -14.74 8.70
N ARG A 91 -10.86 -15.84 8.75
CA ARG A 91 -11.56 -16.29 9.97
C ARG A 91 -10.62 -17.12 10.86
N ASP A 92 -9.42 -16.61 11.12
CA ASP A 92 -8.37 -17.28 11.90
C ASP A 92 -8.21 -16.70 13.31
N ARG A 93 -9.20 -15.90 13.77
CA ARG A 93 -9.22 -15.20 15.05
C ARG A 93 -8.05 -14.21 15.21
N ARG A 94 -7.56 -13.63 14.10
CA ARG A 94 -6.54 -12.58 14.09
C ARG A 94 -6.98 -11.39 13.23
N LEU A 95 -6.59 -10.18 13.62
CA LEU A 95 -6.68 -8.98 12.80
C LEU A 95 -5.45 -8.88 11.88
N ARG A 96 -5.64 -9.13 10.59
CA ARG A 96 -4.61 -9.04 9.56
C ARG A 96 -4.82 -7.79 8.75
N GLU A 97 -3.99 -6.78 8.93
CA GLU A 97 -4.09 -5.57 8.08
C GLU A 97 -5.51 -4.94 8.15
N ALA A 98 -6.20 -5.11 9.28
CA ALA A 98 -7.65 -4.90 9.37
C ALA A 98 -7.99 -3.41 9.27
N GLY A 99 -8.87 -3.07 8.34
CA GLY A 99 -9.25 -1.69 8.06
C GLY A 99 -8.21 -0.85 7.34
N SER A 100 -7.04 -1.41 7.00
CA SER A 100 -6.01 -0.72 6.22
C SER A 100 -6.51 -0.35 4.82
N TYR A 101 -6.03 0.76 4.28
CA TYR A 101 -6.32 1.18 2.90
C TYR A 101 -5.27 2.16 2.39
N GLY A 102 -5.34 2.46 1.10
CA GLY A 102 -4.47 3.42 0.44
C GLY A 102 -5.17 4.54 -0.31
N THR A 103 -4.35 5.27 -1.04
CA THR A 103 -4.76 6.24 -2.06
C THR A 103 -4.77 5.57 -3.44
N LEU A 104 -5.69 6.00 -4.30
CA LEU A 104 -5.72 5.53 -5.68
C LEU A 104 -4.71 6.29 -6.52
N LEU A 105 -3.59 5.64 -6.86
CA LEU A 105 -2.69 6.18 -7.87
C LEU A 105 -3.30 6.06 -9.25
N ARG A 106 -3.15 7.13 -10.03
CA ARG A 106 -3.53 7.21 -11.43
C ARG A 106 -2.35 7.77 -12.20
N VAL A 107 -1.59 6.90 -12.84
CA VAL A 107 -0.32 7.25 -13.49
C VAL A 107 -0.45 7.08 -15.00
N PRO A 108 -0.37 8.16 -15.79
CA PRO A 108 -0.28 8.06 -17.23
C PRO A 108 0.95 7.27 -17.65
N VAL A 109 0.77 6.31 -18.55
CA VAL A 109 1.89 5.55 -19.11
C VAL A 109 2.56 6.40 -20.19
N PRO A 110 3.85 6.76 -20.05
CA PRO A 110 4.54 7.57 -21.06
C PRO A 110 4.62 6.84 -22.39
N ARG A 111 4.52 7.58 -23.51
CA ARG A 111 4.65 7.00 -24.87
C ARG A 111 5.93 6.19 -25.04
N ALA A 112 7.06 6.72 -24.56
CA ALA A 112 8.35 6.01 -24.60
C ALA A 112 8.32 4.67 -23.84
N ALA A 113 7.52 4.55 -22.77
CA ALA A 113 7.35 3.29 -22.05
C ALA A 113 6.52 2.28 -22.86
N LEU A 114 5.48 2.75 -23.56
CA LEU A 114 4.66 1.91 -24.45
C LEU A 114 5.45 1.38 -25.65
N GLU A 115 6.29 2.22 -26.25
CA GLU A 115 7.18 1.82 -27.36
C GLU A 115 8.16 0.73 -26.92
N ARG A 116 8.75 0.89 -25.73
CA ARG A 116 9.60 -0.14 -25.11
C ARG A 116 8.80 -1.41 -24.80
N ALA A 117 7.57 -1.28 -24.31
CA ALA A 117 6.72 -2.43 -24.02
C ALA A 117 6.35 -3.21 -25.28
N ALA A 118 6.06 -2.51 -26.39
CA ALA A 118 5.81 -3.13 -27.69
C ALA A 118 7.06 -3.86 -28.22
N ALA A 119 8.24 -3.27 -28.08
CA ALA A 119 9.50 -3.90 -28.49
C ALA A 119 9.87 -5.12 -27.65
N LEU A 120 9.61 -5.08 -26.33
CA LEU A 120 9.92 -6.17 -25.40
C LEU A 120 8.82 -7.24 -25.33
N GLY A 121 7.62 -6.96 -25.84
CA GLY A 121 6.43 -7.80 -25.66
C GLY A 121 5.93 -7.87 -24.21
N GLN A 122 6.38 -6.97 -23.35
CA GLN A 122 6.10 -6.99 -21.90
C GLN A 122 5.98 -5.57 -21.34
N LEU A 123 5.00 -5.37 -20.46
CA LEU A 123 4.82 -4.14 -19.70
C LEU A 123 5.30 -4.38 -18.27
N VAL A 124 6.45 -3.80 -17.92
CA VAL A 124 7.09 -3.95 -16.62
C VAL A 124 6.83 -2.69 -15.81
N ILE A 125 6.07 -2.81 -14.73
CA ILE A 125 5.74 -1.72 -13.82
C ILE A 125 6.49 -1.95 -12.52
N ARG A 126 7.28 -0.96 -12.11
CA ARG A 126 8.03 -0.98 -10.86
C ARG A 126 7.58 0.18 -9.97
N LEU A 127 7.26 -0.15 -8.73
CA LEU A 127 6.98 0.79 -7.67
C LEU A 127 8.19 0.79 -6.73
N GLU A 128 8.85 1.93 -6.60
CA GLU A 128 10.07 2.08 -5.81
C GLU A 128 9.83 3.08 -4.68
N VAL A 129 10.11 2.69 -3.44
CA VAL A 129 10.11 3.62 -2.31
C VAL A 129 11.34 4.51 -2.39
N ASP A 130 11.15 5.82 -2.27
CA ASP A 130 12.25 6.78 -2.27
C ASP A 130 13.09 6.63 -0.99
N SER A 131 14.41 6.50 -1.15
CA SER A 131 15.34 6.41 -0.03
C SER A 131 15.32 7.64 0.89
N ALA A 132 14.91 8.81 0.38
CA ALA A 132 14.79 10.02 1.18
C ALA A 132 13.58 10.00 2.14
N LEU A 133 12.56 9.17 1.85
CA LEU A 133 11.38 9.01 2.68
C LEU A 133 10.94 7.53 2.74
N PRO A 134 11.71 6.67 3.43
CA PRO A 134 11.58 5.22 3.35
C PRO A 134 10.45 4.67 4.25
N GLY A 135 9.24 5.20 4.10
CA GLY A 135 8.07 4.81 4.90
C GLY A 135 7.39 3.51 4.47
N GLY A 136 8.05 2.67 3.67
CA GLY A 136 7.49 1.44 3.13
C GLY A 136 6.42 1.65 2.05
N LEU A 137 5.87 0.55 1.56
CA LEU A 137 4.83 0.52 0.53
C LEU A 137 3.94 -0.70 0.73
N ALA A 138 2.63 -0.48 0.80
CA ALA A 138 1.62 -1.52 0.65
C ALA A 138 0.90 -1.36 -0.69
N ILE A 139 0.59 -2.49 -1.33
CA ILE A 139 -0.18 -2.56 -2.58
C ILE A 139 -1.43 -3.37 -2.28
N TYR A 140 -2.58 -2.79 -2.62
CA TYR A 140 -3.88 -3.38 -2.36
C TYR A 140 -4.43 -4.01 -3.63
N GLY A 141 -5.22 -5.08 -3.46
CA GLY A 141 -5.90 -5.78 -4.55
C GLY A 141 -7.41 -5.70 -4.40
N ARG A 142 -8.18 -6.26 -5.34
CA ARG A 142 -9.65 -6.09 -5.42
C ARG A 142 -10.45 -6.55 -4.19
N ARG A 143 -9.82 -7.27 -3.25
CA ARG A 143 -10.40 -7.77 -2.00
C ARG A 143 -9.71 -7.20 -0.75
N PHE A 144 -8.97 -6.11 -0.89
CA PHE A 144 -8.21 -5.51 0.20
C PHE A 144 -8.13 -4.00 -0.02
N GLY A 145 -8.19 -3.19 1.05
CA GLY A 145 -8.19 -1.73 0.96
C GLY A 145 -9.60 -1.13 0.91
N ARG A 146 -9.75 -0.06 0.12
CA ARG A 146 -11.03 0.64 -0.08
C ARG A 146 -11.58 0.54 -1.50
N TYR A 147 -10.73 0.28 -2.50
CA TYR A 147 -11.12 0.21 -3.90
C TYR A 147 -11.17 -1.24 -4.37
N PRO A 148 -12.27 -1.69 -5.00
CA PRO A 148 -12.41 -3.08 -5.45
C PRO A 148 -11.69 -3.30 -6.79
N LEU A 149 -10.40 -2.94 -6.87
CA LEU A 149 -9.56 -3.08 -8.06
C LEU A 149 -8.23 -3.74 -7.71
N ASP A 150 -7.77 -4.61 -8.60
CA ASP A 150 -6.36 -5.03 -8.62
C ASP A 150 -5.52 -3.94 -9.31
N PRO A 151 -4.19 -3.90 -9.13
CA PRO A 151 -3.32 -3.09 -9.97
C PRO A 151 -3.64 -3.34 -11.45
N THR A 152 -4.07 -2.30 -12.15
CA THR A 152 -4.72 -2.40 -13.47
C THR A 152 -4.09 -1.43 -14.45
N VAL A 153 -3.98 -1.86 -15.71
CA VAL A 153 -3.62 -0.97 -16.83
C VAL A 153 -4.84 -0.80 -17.72
N VAL A 154 -5.27 0.44 -17.89
CA VAL A 154 -6.44 0.80 -18.70
C VAL A 154 -5.94 1.36 -20.02
N PHE A 155 -6.41 0.79 -21.12
CA PHE A 155 -6.19 1.29 -22.48
C PHE A 155 -7.47 1.98 -22.94
N VAL A 156 -7.35 3.23 -23.38
CA VAL A 156 -8.45 4.00 -23.96
C VAL A 156 -8.16 4.15 -25.44
N GLU A 157 -9.07 3.65 -26.27
CA GLU A 157 -9.00 3.78 -27.72
C GLU A 157 -9.69 5.06 -28.16
N LYS A 158 -9.20 5.66 -29.25
CA LYS A 158 -9.95 6.73 -29.92
C LYS A 158 -11.27 6.16 -30.46
N PRO A 159 -12.36 6.97 -30.48
CA PRO A 159 -13.61 6.61 -31.13
C PRO A 159 -13.45 6.21 -32.60
#